data_AF-A0A3D5PHT3-F1
#
_entry.id   AF-A0A3D5PHT3-F1
#
_cell.length_a   1.000
_cell.length_b   1.000
_cell.length_c   1.000
_cell.angle_alpha   90.00
_cell.angle_beta   90.00
_cell.angle_gamma   90.00
#
_symmetry.space_group_name_H-M   'P 1'
#
loop_
_entity.id
_entity.type
_entity.pdbx_description
1 polymer ?
#
loop_
_entity_poly.entity_id
_entity_poly.type
_entity_poly.pdbx_seq_one_letter_code
_entity_poly.pdbx_strand_id
1 'polypeptide(L)'
;MNDQTPSRRAGGRNARREARSAKLADHLRPIRPGMEGGRYKPLSDADVEKIHQAALTALETIGLADAPESGVQILTDAGAILGDDGRIRFPRALVDDALAKANRDVVLFSRDGKTDLDLSGQRVHYGTAGAAVHMVDVEGNEYRESTVQDLHDAARICDVLDNISFVQRPMVCRDITDNLEMDLNTIYVCTSGTNKHIGTSFTEPGYVKHALEMLHTIAGGEDKWRERPFMSNTNCFVVPPMKFATEACEVMEACIAGGMPVLLLSAGMAGATAPSTIAGAITQATAECLAGLVYVNAIAPGHPAIFGTWPFGLDLRTGAMSVGSGEQALLSSGCAQMHAFYGLPGGAAGGASDSKMPDMQAGWEQMCSNVMAGLSGLNMVYEAAGMHSSLLGFCHESLILSNDLIGQAMRCVRGIEVNDETLALDQIASVCMGGPGHYLGTEQTLGRMEIDHVYPAFGDRTSPKEWSELGKPVLVEKAKARKEEILETRSTARFDVALDRELRSRFKIHLPS
;
A
#
# COMPACT_ATOMS: atom_id res chain seq x y z
N MET A 1 -28.20 39.80 -53.00
CA MET A 1 -28.37 39.52 -51.56
C MET A 1 -28.33 38.03 -51.36
N ASN A 2 -27.24 37.54 -50.76
CA ASN A 2 -27.25 36.39 -49.86
C ASN A 2 -25.90 36.43 -49.13
N ASP A 3 -25.95 37.10 -47.99
CA ASP A 3 -24.88 37.27 -47.02
C ASP A 3 -24.81 35.96 -46.21
N GLN A 4 -23.75 35.17 -46.39
CA GLN A 4 -23.44 34.05 -45.52
C GLN A 4 -22.13 34.36 -44.80
N THR A 5 -22.25 35.06 -43.69
CA THR A 5 -21.19 35.24 -42.72
C THR A 5 -20.91 33.88 -42.03
N PRO A 6 -19.68 33.36 -42.03
CA PRO A 6 -19.36 32.15 -41.28
C PRO A 6 -19.33 32.46 -39.78
N SER A 7 -20.28 31.89 -39.04
CA SER A 7 -20.34 31.95 -37.57
C SER A 7 -19.07 31.34 -36.94
N ARG A 8 -18.20 32.20 -36.40
CA ARG A 8 -17.10 31.83 -35.49
C ARG A 8 -17.68 31.18 -34.22
N ARG A 9 -17.70 29.86 -34.15
CA ARG A 9 -17.81 29.08 -32.89
C ARG A 9 -16.45 28.45 -32.54
N ALA A 10 -15.41 29.26 -32.44
CA ALA A 10 -14.09 28.81 -31.97
C ALA A 10 -13.97 28.79 -30.42
N GLY A 11 -14.84 29.51 -29.70
CA GLY A 11 -14.78 29.60 -28.23
C GLY A 11 -15.37 28.43 -27.46
N GLY A 12 -16.25 27.62 -28.08
CA GLY A 12 -16.97 26.56 -27.37
C GLY A 12 -16.11 25.35 -26.98
N ARG A 13 -15.03 25.07 -27.71
CA ARG A 13 -14.13 23.94 -27.43
C ARG A 13 -13.22 24.24 -26.24
N ASN A 14 -12.68 25.47 -26.15
CA ASN A 14 -11.87 25.90 -25.01
C ASN A 14 -12.72 26.07 -23.75
N ALA A 15 -13.90 26.69 -23.84
CA ALA A 15 -14.82 26.80 -22.69
C ALA A 15 -15.30 25.42 -22.17
N ARG A 16 -15.54 24.45 -23.07
CA ARG A 16 -15.84 23.06 -22.65
C ARG A 16 -14.62 22.35 -22.08
N ARG A 17 -13.40 22.67 -22.53
CA ARG A 17 -12.15 22.12 -21.98
C ARG A 17 -11.84 22.70 -20.60
N GLU A 18 -12.12 23.98 -20.38
CA GLU A 18 -12.00 24.66 -19.09
C GLU A 18 -13.08 24.18 -18.09
N ALA A 19 -14.34 24.04 -18.52
CA ALA A 19 -15.39 23.46 -17.67
C ALA A 19 -15.10 21.99 -17.27
N ARG A 20 -14.44 21.23 -18.14
CA ARG A 20 -13.94 19.86 -17.87
C ARG A 20 -12.66 19.82 -17.02
N SER A 21 -12.00 20.95 -16.81
CA SER A 21 -10.82 21.04 -15.95
C SER A 21 -11.17 21.26 -14.47
N ALA A 22 -12.44 21.55 -14.17
CA ALA A 22 -12.93 21.59 -12.80
C ALA A 22 -12.94 20.18 -12.22
N LYS A 23 -12.30 19.99 -11.07
CA LYS A 23 -12.32 18.69 -10.37
C LYS A 23 -13.76 18.31 -10.03
N LEU A 24 -14.17 17.10 -10.41
CA LEU A 24 -15.42 16.51 -9.95
C LEU A 24 -15.45 16.49 -8.42
N ALA A 25 -16.65 16.64 -7.85
CA ALA A 25 -16.86 16.37 -6.43
C ALA A 25 -16.44 14.91 -6.12
N ASP A 26 -15.83 14.65 -4.97
CA ASP A 26 -15.18 13.35 -4.71
C ASP A 26 -16.13 12.14 -4.83
N HIS A 27 -17.41 12.31 -4.46
CA HIS A 27 -18.42 11.25 -4.59
C HIS A 27 -18.80 10.91 -6.04
N LEU A 28 -18.54 11.82 -6.99
CA LEU A 28 -18.77 11.64 -8.43
C LEU A 28 -17.54 11.07 -9.16
N ARG A 29 -16.38 11.02 -8.49
CA ARG A 29 -15.16 10.51 -9.11
C ARG A 29 -15.30 9.03 -9.47
N PRO A 30 -14.70 8.60 -10.59
CA PRO A 30 -14.83 7.24 -11.08
C PRO A 30 -14.17 6.21 -10.17
N ILE A 31 -13.16 6.66 -9.41
CA ILE A 31 -12.36 5.92 -8.45
C ILE A 31 -12.01 6.84 -7.27
N ARG A 32 -11.78 6.24 -6.10
CA ARG A 32 -11.34 6.90 -4.87
C ARG A 32 -10.66 5.89 -3.95
N PRO A 33 -9.76 6.29 -3.02
CA PRO A 33 -9.27 5.39 -1.98
C PRO A 33 -10.41 4.74 -1.18
N GLY A 34 -10.20 3.52 -0.67
CA GLY A 34 -11.14 2.84 0.22
C GLY A 34 -12.42 2.32 -0.45
N MET A 35 -12.40 2.07 -1.76
CA MET A 35 -13.50 1.37 -2.43
C MET A 35 -13.56 -0.09 -1.94
N GLU A 36 -14.77 -0.61 -1.85
CA GLU A 36 -15.01 -1.98 -1.39
C GLU A 36 -14.61 -3.01 -2.46
N GLY A 37 -13.67 -3.88 -2.11
CA GLY A 37 -13.30 -5.06 -2.89
C GLY A 37 -14.07 -6.31 -2.44
N GLY A 38 -13.40 -7.45 -2.40
CA GLY A 38 -13.93 -8.71 -1.87
C GLY A 38 -14.82 -9.50 -2.82
N ARG A 39 -14.94 -9.07 -4.08
CA ARG A 39 -15.75 -9.76 -5.11
C ARG A 39 -15.04 -10.96 -5.71
N TYR A 40 -13.71 -10.92 -5.75
CA TYR A 40 -12.90 -12.03 -6.24
C TYR A 40 -12.41 -12.90 -5.07
N LYS A 41 -12.86 -14.16 -5.05
CA LYS A 41 -12.53 -15.16 -4.03
C LYS A 41 -11.81 -16.33 -4.69
N PRO A 42 -10.47 -16.43 -4.61
CA PRO A 42 -9.73 -17.55 -5.18
C PRO A 42 -9.94 -18.87 -4.40
N LEU A 43 -10.39 -18.80 -3.15
CA LEU A 43 -10.65 -19.96 -2.30
C LEU A 43 -12.16 -20.16 -2.12
N SER A 44 -12.60 -21.42 -2.06
CA SER A 44 -13.97 -21.72 -1.62
C SER A 44 -14.10 -21.48 -0.10
N ASP A 45 -15.32 -21.28 0.41
CA ASP A 45 -15.55 -21.13 1.85
C ASP A 45 -15.05 -22.35 2.64
N ALA A 46 -15.15 -23.56 2.06
CA ALA A 46 -14.62 -24.78 2.66
C ALA A 46 -13.08 -24.81 2.70
N ASP A 47 -12.40 -24.19 1.75
CA ASP A 47 -10.93 -24.14 1.73
C ASP A 47 -10.40 -23.06 2.69
N VAL A 48 -11.10 -21.94 2.83
CA VAL A 48 -10.84 -20.93 3.87
C VAL A 48 -10.89 -21.57 5.26
N GLU A 49 -11.96 -22.34 5.55
CA GLU A 49 -12.10 -23.04 6.82
C GLU A 49 -10.97 -24.06 7.04
N LYS A 50 -10.57 -24.82 6.01
CA LYS A 50 -9.43 -25.74 6.13
C LYS A 50 -8.14 -25.02 6.47
N ILE A 51 -7.86 -23.87 5.84
CA ILE A 51 -6.67 -23.07 6.13
C ILE A 51 -6.72 -22.56 7.58
N HIS A 52 -7.86 -22.05 8.04
CA HIS A 52 -8.05 -21.63 9.42
C HIS A 52 -7.76 -22.77 10.40
N GLN A 53 -8.39 -23.94 10.21
CA GLN A 53 -8.18 -25.10 11.09
C GLN A 53 -6.74 -25.60 11.05
N ALA A 54 -6.07 -25.55 9.89
CA ALA A 54 -4.67 -25.91 9.76
C ALA A 54 -3.76 -24.90 10.49
N ALA A 55 -4.04 -23.60 10.41
CA ALA A 55 -3.30 -22.57 11.13
C ALA A 55 -3.43 -22.72 12.65
N LEU A 56 -4.65 -22.98 13.16
CA LEU A 56 -4.88 -23.28 14.57
C LEU A 56 -4.13 -24.55 15.02
N THR A 57 -4.13 -25.59 14.19
CA THR A 57 -3.38 -26.83 14.48
C THR A 57 -1.88 -26.58 14.53
N ALA A 58 -1.34 -25.77 13.61
CA ALA A 58 0.06 -25.39 13.61
C ALA A 58 0.43 -24.62 14.88
N LEU A 59 -0.39 -23.67 15.31
CA LEU A 59 -0.17 -22.93 16.55
C LEU A 59 -0.24 -23.79 17.82
N GLU A 60 -1.20 -24.72 17.87
CA GLU A 60 -1.43 -25.61 19.01
C GLU A 60 -0.34 -26.68 19.14
N THR A 61 0.13 -27.24 18.02
CA THR A 61 1.03 -28.41 18.02
C THR A 61 2.48 -28.07 17.75
N ILE A 62 2.74 -27.11 16.85
CA ILE A 62 4.09 -26.69 16.45
C ILE A 62 4.51 -25.47 17.28
N GLY A 63 3.65 -24.45 17.38
CA GLY A 63 3.98 -23.21 18.08
C GLY A 63 5.14 -22.43 17.45
N LEU A 64 5.64 -21.42 18.15
CA LEU A 64 6.75 -20.56 17.71
C LEU A 64 7.94 -20.67 18.68
N ALA A 65 9.16 -20.65 18.16
CA ALA A 65 10.40 -20.62 18.95
C ALA A 65 10.93 -19.18 19.13
N ASP A 66 11.96 -19.02 19.95
CA ASP A 66 12.81 -17.83 20.04
C ASP A 66 12.09 -16.54 20.51
N ALA A 67 11.00 -16.70 21.29
CA ALA A 67 10.35 -15.57 21.93
C ALA A 67 11.32 -14.85 22.90
N PRO A 68 11.33 -13.50 22.95
CA PRO A 68 12.07 -12.77 23.98
C PRO A 68 11.57 -13.16 25.38
N GLU A 69 12.38 -12.95 26.41
CA GLU A 69 12.01 -13.26 27.80
C GLU A 69 10.73 -12.53 28.22
N SER A 70 10.58 -11.26 27.84
CA SER A 70 9.34 -10.49 28.04
C SER A 70 8.15 -11.16 27.34
N GLY A 71 8.32 -11.60 26.09
CA GLY A 71 7.31 -12.28 25.30
C GLY A 71 6.89 -13.62 25.88
N VAL A 72 7.83 -14.41 26.41
CA VAL A 72 7.51 -15.65 27.13
C VAL A 72 6.58 -15.34 28.29
N GLN A 73 6.92 -14.35 29.12
CA GLN A 73 6.12 -13.97 30.27
C GLN A 73 4.73 -13.50 29.84
N ILE A 74 4.65 -12.54 28.91
CA ILE A 74 3.40 -11.94 28.41
C ILE A 74 2.47 -13.02 27.83
N LEU A 75 3.00 -13.89 26.98
CA LEU A 75 2.20 -14.90 26.29
C LEU A 75 1.77 -16.02 27.23
N THR A 76 2.62 -16.45 28.17
CA THR A 76 2.27 -17.51 29.13
C THR A 76 1.27 -17.01 30.17
N ASP A 77 1.36 -15.76 30.61
CA ASP A 77 0.35 -15.12 31.47
C ASP A 77 -1.02 -15.01 30.78
N ALA A 78 -1.03 -14.84 29.45
CA ALA A 78 -2.25 -14.86 28.65
C ALA A 78 -2.80 -16.29 28.42
N GLY A 79 -2.04 -17.34 28.74
CA GLY A 79 -2.45 -18.75 28.61
C GLY A 79 -1.78 -19.53 27.48
N ALA A 80 -0.75 -18.98 26.83
CA ALA A 80 0.11 -19.76 25.95
C ALA A 80 0.99 -20.72 26.77
N ILE A 81 1.50 -21.76 26.13
CA ILE A 81 2.23 -22.83 26.81
C ILE A 81 3.66 -22.87 26.28
N LEU A 82 4.64 -22.55 27.14
CA LEU A 82 6.04 -22.82 26.85
C LEU A 82 6.30 -24.32 27.02
N GLY A 83 6.59 -25.01 25.91
CA GLY A 83 6.96 -26.42 25.93
C GLY A 83 8.41 -26.65 26.36
N ASP A 84 8.72 -27.87 26.78
CA ASP A 84 10.08 -28.30 27.14
C ASP A 84 11.08 -28.19 25.97
N ASP A 85 10.57 -28.12 24.73
CA ASP A 85 11.34 -27.88 23.50
C ASP A 85 11.62 -26.40 23.22
N GLY A 86 11.26 -25.51 24.15
CA GLY A 86 11.46 -24.07 24.03
C GLY A 86 10.49 -23.37 23.08
N ARG A 87 9.43 -24.05 22.62
CA ARG A 87 8.42 -23.48 21.72
C ARG A 87 7.18 -23.04 22.49
N ILE A 88 6.70 -21.84 22.22
CA ILE A 88 5.41 -21.34 22.71
C ILE A 88 4.29 -21.86 21.82
N ARG A 89 3.38 -22.63 22.39
CA ARG A 89 2.16 -23.15 21.75
C ARG A 89 0.94 -22.37 22.20
N PHE A 90 0.00 -22.19 21.29
CA PHE A 90 -1.19 -21.38 21.52
C PHE A 90 -2.43 -22.28 21.50
N PRO A 91 -3.09 -22.51 22.65
CA PRO A 91 -4.37 -23.20 22.67
C PRO A 91 -5.39 -22.50 21.78
N ARG A 92 -6.27 -23.25 21.11
CA ARG A 92 -7.29 -22.67 20.21
C ARG A 92 -8.14 -21.61 20.89
N ALA A 93 -8.57 -21.89 22.12
CA ALA A 93 -9.37 -20.96 22.92
C ALA A 93 -8.67 -19.62 23.18
N LEU A 94 -7.32 -19.60 23.28
CA LEU A 94 -6.55 -18.37 23.41
C LEU A 94 -6.57 -17.57 22.11
N VAL A 95 -6.43 -18.24 20.96
CA VAL A 95 -6.52 -17.59 19.65
C VAL A 95 -7.92 -17.03 19.42
N ASP A 96 -8.96 -17.79 19.76
CA ASP A 96 -10.36 -17.36 19.65
C ASP A 96 -10.67 -16.14 20.54
N ASP A 97 -10.14 -16.12 21.77
CA ASP A 97 -10.28 -14.99 22.69
C ASP A 97 -9.55 -13.73 22.17
N ALA A 98 -8.34 -13.87 21.62
CA ALA A 98 -7.62 -12.76 20.98
C ALA A 98 -8.39 -12.23 19.75
N LEU A 99 -8.94 -13.11 18.92
CA LEU A 99 -9.79 -12.74 17.79
C LEU A 99 -11.05 -11.99 18.25
N ALA A 100 -11.67 -12.40 19.36
CA ALA A 100 -12.83 -11.71 19.91
C ALA A 100 -12.50 -10.27 20.37
N LYS A 101 -11.31 -10.06 20.94
CA LYS A 101 -10.84 -8.76 21.45
C LYS A 101 -10.24 -7.84 20.38
N ALA A 102 -9.81 -8.40 19.25
CA ALA A 102 -9.12 -7.67 18.21
C ALA A 102 -9.95 -6.50 17.63
N ASN A 103 -9.27 -5.39 17.36
CA ASN A 103 -9.86 -4.21 16.74
C ASN A 103 -10.07 -4.44 15.23
N ARG A 104 -11.32 -4.33 14.78
CA ARG A 104 -11.73 -4.55 13.38
C ARG A 104 -11.93 -3.24 12.60
N ASP A 105 -12.03 -2.12 13.30
CA ASP A 105 -12.38 -0.81 12.75
C ASP A 105 -11.17 0.14 12.87
N VAL A 106 -10.01 -0.34 12.40
CA VAL A 106 -8.76 0.43 12.45
C VAL A 106 -8.82 1.58 11.45
N VAL A 107 -8.52 2.79 11.92
CA VAL A 107 -8.27 3.96 11.09
C VAL A 107 -6.80 4.34 11.20
N LEU A 108 -6.12 4.46 10.06
CA LEU A 108 -4.75 4.99 10.00
C LEU A 108 -4.79 6.46 9.62
N PHE A 109 -4.24 7.31 10.49
CA PHE A 109 -4.40 8.75 10.35
C PHE A 109 -3.37 9.36 9.40
N SER A 110 -3.81 10.36 8.65
CA SER A 110 -2.95 11.31 7.96
C SER A 110 -2.56 12.44 8.91
N ARG A 111 -1.41 13.08 8.66
CA ARG A 111 -0.90 14.17 9.51
C ARG A 111 -1.79 15.41 9.47
N ASP A 112 -2.47 15.66 8.37
CA ASP A 112 -3.38 16.81 8.21
C ASP A 112 -4.87 16.45 8.35
N GLY A 113 -5.18 15.17 8.56
CA GLY A 113 -6.54 14.64 8.72
C GLY A 113 -7.39 14.60 7.45
N LYS A 114 -6.82 14.81 6.27
CA LYS A 114 -7.58 14.81 5.01
C LYS A 114 -7.63 13.46 4.30
N THR A 115 -6.65 12.60 4.54
CA THR A 115 -6.49 11.31 3.84
C THR A 115 -6.35 10.16 4.82
N ASP A 116 -7.14 10.19 5.90
CA ASP A 116 -7.24 9.08 6.84
C ASP A 116 -7.73 7.82 6.12
N LEU A 117 -7.17 6.67 6.48
CA LEU A 117 -7.49 5.39 5.87
C LEU A 117 -8.40 4.59 6.80
N ASP A 118 -9.66 4.47 6.42
CA ASP A 118 -10.58 3.50 7.02
C ASP A 118 -10.25 2.09 6.48
N LEU A 119 -9.76 1.22 7.36
CA LEU A 119 -9.42 -0.16 7.05
C LEU A 119 -10.54 -1.15 7.40
N SER A 120 -11.72 -0.67 7.79
CA SER A 120 -12.85 -1.55 8.09
C SER A 120 -13.31 -2.34 6.86
N GLY A 121 -13.83 -3.55 7.11
CA GLY A 121 -14.33 -4.43 6.07
C GLY A 121 -13.26 -4.74 5.02
N GLN A 122 -13.56 -4.46 3.75
CA GLN A 122 -12.71 -4.78 2.59
C GLN A 122 -12.40 -3.52 1.76
N ARG A 123 -12.23 -2.38 2.44
CA ARG A 123 -11.86 -1.10 1.83
C ARG A 123 -10.40 -1.12 1.38
N VAL A 124 -10.17 -0.97 0.08
CA VAL A 124 -8.84 -1.14 -0.54
C VAL A 124 -8.09 0.19 -0.61
N HIS A 125 -6.84 0.17 -0.16
CA HIS A 125 -5.89 1.28 -0.23
C HIS A 125 -4.55 0.77 -0.78
N TYR A 126 -3.98 1.49 -1.74
CA TYR A 126 -2.70 1.15 -2.35
C TYR A 126 -1.62 2.08 -1.83
N GLY A 127 -0.42 1.56 -1.59
CA GLY A 127 0.70 2.38 -1.14
C GLY A 127 2.03 1.80 -1.56
N THR A 128 3.09 2.53 -1.22
CA THR A 128 4.45 2.04 -1.37
C THR A 128 4.76 0.98 -0.31
N ALA A 129 5.94 0.36 -0.35
CA ALA A 129 6.62 -0.40 0.73
C ALA A 129 7.90 -1.04 0.14
N GLY A 130 8.46 -2.04 0.84
CA GLY A 130 9.50 -2.97 0.37
C GLY A 130 10.94 -2.64 0.75
N ALA A 131 11.22 -1.40 1.20
CA ALA A 131 12.53 -1.01 1.74
C ALA A 131 13.74 -1.40 0.84
N ALA A 132 13.63 -1.12 -0.45
CA ALA A 132 14.71 -1.35 -1.42
C ALA A 132 16.01 -0.66 -0.99
N VAL A 133 17.15 -1.23 -1.39
CA VAL A 133 18.48 -0.68 -1.08
C VAL A 133 19.11 0.07 -2.26
N HIS A 134 18.48 0.01 -3.43
CA HIS A 134 18.91 0.74 -4.61
C HIS A 134 17.79 1.59 -5.20
N MET A 135 18.19 2.64 -5.90
CA MET A 135 17.37 3.31 -6.90
C MET A 135 17.62 2.71 -8.28
N VAL A 136 16.56 2.56 -9.05
CA VAL A 136 16.63 2.31 -10.48
C VAL A 136 16.92 3.63 -11.18
N ASP A 137 18.11 3.76 -11.77
CA ASP A 137 18.44 4.90 -12.63
C ASP A 137 18.01 4.60 -14.06
N VAL A 138 16.89 5.20 -14.45
CA VAL A 138 16.30 5.07 -15.78
C VAL A 138 17.17 5.73 -16.87
N GLU A 139 17.88 6.81 -16.55
CA GLU A 139 18.73 7.54 -17.51
C GLU A 139 20.01 6.75 -17.77
N GLY A 140 20.69 6.33 -16.70
CA GLY A 140 21.92 5.56 -16.75
C GLY A 140 21.73 4.09 -17.14
N ASN A 141 20.49 3.59 -17.08
CA ASN A 141 20.16 2.17 -17.21
C ASN A 141 20.97 1.30 -16.21
N GLU A 142 21.06 1.77 -14.97
CA GLU A 142 21.86 1.15 -13.90
C GLU A 142 21.17 1.25 -12.53
N TYR A 143 21.84 0.72 -11.51
CA TYR A 143 21.39 0.75 -10.12
C TYR A 143 22.41 1.52 -9.30
N ARG A 144 21.92 2.38 -8.41
CA ARG A 144 22.75 3.10 -7.44
C ARG A 144 22.16 2.95 -6.04
N GLU A 145 22.97 3.11 -5.01
CA GLU A 145 22.47 3.15 -3.63
C GLU A 145 21.41 4.25 -3.47
N SER A 146 20.38 3.97 -2.67
CA SER A 146 19.34 4.94 -2.32
C SER A 146 19.78 5.87 -1.19
N THR A 147 19.37 7.13 -1.27
CA THR A 147 19.77 8.19 -0.33
C THR A 147 18.60 8.71 0.50
N VAL A 148 18.89 9.53 1.52
CA VAL A 148 17.87 10.26 2.27
C VAL A 148 17.05 11.22 1.38
N GLN A 149 17.70 11.80 0.36
CA GLN A 149 17.05 12.66 -0.63
C GLN A 149 16.07 11.87 -1.49
N ASP A 150 16.44 10.66 -1.94
CA ASP A 150 15.57 9.80 -2.75
C ASP A 150 14.29 9.41 -2.01
N LEU A 151 14.41 9.12 -0.71
CA LEU A 151 13.26 8.79 0.14
C LEU A 151 12.34 10.01 0.33
N HIS A 152 12.91 11.20 0.56
CA HIS A 152 12.15 12.44 0.64
C HIS A 152 11.40 12.74 -0.67
N ASP A 153 12.07 12.56 -1.80
CA ASP A 153 11.48 12.81 -3.12
C ASP A 153 10.40 11.79 -3.46
N ALA A 154 10.56 10.52 -3.07
CA ALA A 154 9.49 9.52 -3.16
C ALA A 154 8.25 9.94 -2.34
N ALA A 155 8.44 10.41 -1.09
CA ALA A 155 7.34 10.90 -0.26
C ALA A 155 6.64 12.11 -0.89
N ARG A 156 7.38 13.06 -1.46
CA ARG A 156 6.83 14.23 -2.17
C ARG A 156 6.04 13.86 -3.42
N ILE A 157 6.56 12.91 -4.19
CA ILE A 157 5.85 12.37 -5.36
C ILE A 157 4.55 11.72 -4.88
N CYS A 158 4.61 10.84 -3.88
CA CYS A 158 3.42 10.21 -3.32
C CYS A 158 2.39 11.24 -2.85
N ASP A 159 2.78 12.34 -2.22
CA ASP A 159 1.86 13.37 -1.69
C ASP A 159 0.90 13.92 -2.77
N VAL A 160 1.38 14.06 -4.01
CA VAL A 160 0.60 14.64 -5.11
C VAL A 160 -0.11 13.61 -6.00
N LEU A 161 0.14 12.31 -5.79
CA LEU A 161 -0.50 11.23 -6.56
C LEU A 161 -1.82 10.83 -5.91
N ASP A 162 -2.92 10.92 -6.66
CA ASP A 162 -4.27 10.69 -6.13
C ASP A 162 -4.57 9.22 -5.79
N ASN A 163 -3.88 8.27 -6.44
CA ASN A 163 -4.16 6.82 -6.30
C ASN A 163 -3.16 6.10 -5.38
N ILE A 164 -2.22 6.84 -4.77
CA ILE A 164 -1.32 6.32 -3.73
C ILE A 164 -1.85 6.81 -2.38
N SER A 165 -2.42 5.93 -1.57
CA SER A 165 -3.12 6.28 -0.34
C SER A 165 -2.20 6.47 0.88
N PHE A 166 -1.07 5.77 0.93
CA PHE A 166 -0.11 5.85 2.05
C PHE A 166 1.34 5.68 1.58
N VAL A 167 2.28 6.05 2.44
CA VAL A 167 3.73 5.92 2.21
C VAL A 167 4.36 5.04 3.27
N GLN A 168 4.39 3.73 3.02
CA GLN A 168 5.27 2.84 3.76
C GLN A 168 6.68 2.95 3.19
N ARG A 169 7.72 3.08 4.03
CA ARG A 169 9.12 3.32 3.61
C ARG A 169 9.50 2.45 2.40
N PRO A 170 9.67 3.02 1.20
CA PRO A 170 9.93 2.23 0.01
C PRO A 170 11.41 1.91 -0.22
N MET A 171 12.31 2.67 0.38
CA MET A 171 13.77 2.46 0.29
C MET A 171 14.47 2.81 1.61
N VAL A 172 15.64 2.21 1.81
CA VAL A 172 16.54 2.49 2.94
C VAL A 172 17.49 3.65 2.56
N CYS A 173 17.79 4.55 3.50
CA CYS A 173 18.75 5.64 3.29
C CYS A 173 20.18 5.10 3.48
N ARG A 174 20.78 4.58 2.40
CA ARG A 174 22.10 3.91 2.42
C ARG A 174 23.28 4.87 2.57
N ASP A 175 23.04 6.16 2.41
CA ASP A 175 23.97 7.25 2.68
C ASP A 175 24.14 7.57 4.19
N ILE A 176 23.29 7.01 5.06
CA ILE A 176 23.38 7.16 6.51
C ILE A 176 23.82 5.83 7.13
N THR A 177 25.03 5.80 7.69
CA THR A 177 25.61 4.56 8.24
C THR A 177 25.19 4.24 9.67
N ASP A 178 24.76 5.25 10.43
CA ASP A 178 24.27 5.08 11.80
C ASP A 178 22.77 4.74 11.77
N ASN A 179 22.39 3.60 12.33
CA ASN A 179 21.03 3.08 12.22
C ASN A 179 20.00 3.93 12.98
N LEU A 180 20.37 4.52 14.12
CA LEU A 180 19.50 5.43 14.86
C LEU A 180 19.25 6.69 14.04
N GLU A 181 20.32 7.29 13.49
CA GLU A 181 20.19 8.45 12.61
C GLU A 181 19.36 8.11 11.36
N MET A 182 19.54 6.92 10.75
CA MET A 182 18.77 6.47 9.58
C MET A 182 17.28 6.33 9.90
N ASP A 183 16.92 5.71 11.03
CA ASP A 183 15.53 5.54 11.45
C ASP A 183 14.87 6.90 11.73
N LEU A 184 15.56 7.81 12.42
CA LEU A 184 15.06 9.16 12.69
C LEU A 184 14.94 10.01 11.41
N ASN A 185 15.90 9.90 10.49
CA ASN A 185 15.83 10.62 9.21
C ASN A 185 14.73 10.08 8.31
N THR A 186 14.47 8.77 8.34
CA THR A 186 13.31 8.17 7.67
C THR A 186 12.02 8.84 8.12
N ILE A 187 11.80 8.97 9.44
CA ILE A 187 10.60 9.65 9.97
C ILE A 187 10.56 11.08 9.45
N TYR A 188 11.65 11.83 9.65
CA TYR A 188 11.72 13.24 9.29
C TYR A 188 11.40 13.47 7.81
N VAL A 189 12.04 12.73 6.89
CA VAL A 189 11.85 12.97 5.45
C VAL A 189 10.50 12.49 4.94
N CYS A 190 9.96 11.38 5.47
CA CYS A 190 8.63 10.94 5.08
C CYS A 190 7.58 11.96 5.56
N THR A 191 7.67 12.42 6.81
CA THR A 191 6.71 13.38 7.38
C THR A 191 6.84 14.79 6.80
N SER A 192 8.03 15.24 6.39
CA SER A 192 8.21 16.51 5.67
C SER A 192 7.86 16.41 4.17
N GLY A 193 7.90 15.19 3.61
CA GLY A 193 7.63 14.90 2.21
C GLY A 193 6.14 14.70 1.91
N THR A 194 5.37 14.11 2.82
CA THR A 194 3.92 13.88 2.66
C THR A 194 3.09 14.15 3.91
N ASN A 195 1.81 14.47 3.72
CA ASN A 195 0.80 14.49 4.78
C ASN A 195 0.10 13.13 4.99
N LYS A 196 0.24 12.19 4.05
CA LYS A 196 -0.42 10.87 4.09
C LYS A 196 0.09 10.05 5.27
N HIS A 197 -0.65 9.01 5.65
CA HIS A 197 -0.17 8.06 6.64
C HIS A 197 1.16 7.46 6.18
N ILE A 198 2.13 7.37 7.08
CA ILE A 198 3.43 6.78 6.79
C ILE A 198 3.64 5.50 7.59
N GLY A 199 4.62 4.69 7.21
CA GLY A 199 5.07 3.60 8.07
C GLY A 199 6.54 3.29 7.89
N THR A 200 7.15 2.78 8.96
CA THR A 200 8.57 2.39 9.00
C THR A 200 8.80 1.28 10.02
N SER A 201 9.92 0.56 9.88
CA SER A 201 10.46 -0.28 10.93
C SER A 201 11.48 0.48 11.77
N PHE A 202 11.83 -0.08 12.93
CA PHE A 202 12.94 0.37 13.76
C PHE A 202 13.96 -0.76 13.90
N THR A 203 15.22 -0.39 13.92
CA THR A 203 16.33 -1.35 13.97
C THR A 203 16.50 -1.94 15.37
N GLU A 204 16.33 -1.12 16.41
CA GLU A 204 16.54 -1.53 17.80
C GLU A 204 15.43 -1.00 18.73
N PRO A 205 15.09 -1.72 19.81
CA PRO A 205 14.07 -1.29 20.77
C PRO A 205 14.37 0.07 21.40
N GLY A 206 15.65 0.34 21.68
CA GLY A 206 16.09 1.62 22.27
C GLY A 206 15.82 2.84 21.38
N TYR A 207 15.70 2.64 20.07
CA TYR A 207 15.49 3.75 19.12
C TYR A 207 14.05 4.24 19.12
N VAL A 208 13.09 3.38 19.50
CA VAL A 208 11.65 3.70 19.53
C VAL A 208 11.37 4.91 20.42
N LYS A 209 12.07 5.05 21.54
CA LYS A 209 11.94 6.21 22.43
C LYS A 209 12.25 7.52 21.69
N HIS A 210 13.37 7.58 20.96
CA HIS A 210 13.77 8.77 20.21
C HIS A 210 12.83 9.06 19.04
N ALA A 211 12.34 8.00 18.39
CA ALA A 211 11.31 8.11 17.35
C ALA A 211 10.01 8.73 17.91
N LEU A 212 9.52 8.23 19.05
CA LEU A 212 8.34 8.79 19.72
C LEU A 212 8.54 10.25 20.13
N GLU A 213 9.71 10.61 20.67
CA GLU A 213 10.03 12.02 20.97
C GLU A 213 9.93 12.92 19.73
N MET A 214 10.42 12.46 18.57
CA MET A 214 10.29 13.17 17.30
C MET A 214 8.82 13.26 16.86
N LEU A 215 8.08 12.16 16.88
CA LEU A 215 6.67 12.10 16.46
C LEU A 215 5.77 12.96 17.35
N HIS A 216 5.97 12.94 18.66
CA HIS A 216 5.27 13.81 19.60
C HIS A 216 5.53 15.28 19.27
N THR A 217 6.77 15.63 18.92
CA THR A 217 7.14 16.99 18.52
C THR A 217 6.41 17.40 17.24
N ILE A 218 6.38 16.52 16.23
CA ILE A 218 5.67 16.74 14.95
C ILE A 218 4.16 16.85 15.16
N ALA A 219 3.57 16.02 16.02
CA ALA A 219 2.15 16.05 16.38
C ALA A 219 1.78 17.31 17.20
N GLY A 220 2.77 17.96 17.83
CA GLY A 220 2.58 19.08 18.75
C GLY A 220 2.15 18.65 20.16
N GLY A 221 2.58 17.46 20.61
CA GLY A 221 2.38 16.87 21.93
C GLY A 221 2.13 15.36 21.89
N GLU A 222 2.44 14.66 22.98
CA GLU A 222 2.14 13.22 23.14
C GLU A 222 0.63 12.95 23.09
N ASP A 223 -0.19 13.77 23.76
CA ASP A 223 -1.66 13.62 23.76
C ASP A 223 -2.23 13.63 22.34
N LYS A 224 -1.74 14.53 21.49
CA LYS A 224 -2.16 14.65 20.09
C LYS A 224 -1.69 13.47 19.23
N TRP A 225 -0.46 13.00 19.49
CA TRP A 225 0.05 11.79 18.84
C TRP A 225 -0.82 10.57 19.17
N ARG A 226 -1.16 10.38 20.45
CA ARG A 226 -1.99 9.25 20.90
C ARG A 226 -3.42 9.33 20.38
N GLU A 227 -3.97 10.53 20.21
CA GLU A 227 -5.29 10.73 19.60
C GLU A 227 -5.29 10.33 18.12
N ARG A 228 -4.22 10.67 17.38
CA ARG A 228 -4.16 10.53 15.92
C ARG A 228 -2.75 10.11 15.44
N PRO A 229 -2.31 8.87 15.71
CA PRO A 229 -1.00 8.41 15.26
C PRO A 229 -0.96 8.35 13.72
N PHE A 230 -0.15 9.21 13.12
CA PHE A 230 0.01 9.31 11.66
C PHE A 230 1.13 8.43 11.08
N MET A 231 1.69 7.56 11.92
CA MET A 231 2.68 6.57 11.52
C MET A 231 2.38 5.22 12.16
N SER A 232 2.61 4.15 11.41
CA SER A 232 2.58 2.77 11.91
C SER A 232 3.98 2.14 11.92
N ASN A 233 4.19 1.21 12.85
CA ASN A 233 5.39 0.39 12.90
C ASN A 233 5.22 -0.84 12.01
N THR A 234 6.10 -1.02 11.03
CA THR A 234 6.21 -2.27 10.28
C THR A 234 7.09 -3.22 11.03
N ASN A 235 6.47 -4.25 11.59
CA ASN A 235 7.12 -5.14 12.52
C ASN A 235 7.25 -6.55 11.94
N CYS A 236 8.47 -6.94 11.61
CA CYS A 236 8.83 -8.31 11.27
C CYS A 236 9.03 -9.14 12.56
N PHE A 237 8.01 -9.17 13.42
CA PHE A 237 8.03 -9.85 14.73
C PHE A 237 8.31 -11.36 14.61
N VAL A 238 8.17 -11.92 13.41
CA VAL A 238 8.52 -13.30 13.09
C VAL A 238 9.64 -13.37 12.06
N VAL A 239 10.51 -14.36 12.22
CA VAL A 239 11.42 -14.85 11.17
C VAL A 239 10.89 -16.22 10.72
N PRO A 240 10.21 -16.30 9.58
CA PRO A 240 9.69 -17.57 9.08
C PRO A 240 10.81 -18.61 8.87
N PRO A 241 10.57 -19.90 9.14
CA PRO A 241 9.31 -20.47 9.59
C PRO A 241 9.14 -20.49 11.12
N MET A 242 8.02 -19.93 11.61
CA MET A 242 7.48 -20.13 12.95
C MET A 242 8.50 -19.86 14.09
N LYS A 243 9.22 -18.73 14.01
CA LYS A 243 10.12 -18.21 15.06
C LYS A 243 9.84 -16.74 15.28
N PHE A 244 9.91 -16.28 16.52
CA PHE A 244 9.91 -14.86 16.82
C PHE A 244 11.28 -14.24 16.50
N ALA A 245 11.25 -12.99 16.07
CA ALA A 245 12.43 -12.13 15.99
C ALA A 245 12.52 -11.34 17.30
N THR A 246 13.45 -11.72 18.18
CA THR A 246 13.57 -11.19 19.54
C THR A 246 13.55 -9.64 19.57
N GLU A 247 14.45 -9.01 18.82
CA GLU A 247 14.58 -7.54 18.81
C GLU A 247 13.35 -6.87 18.19
N ALA A 248 12.73 -7.48 17.17
CA ALA A 248 11.53 -6.92 16.55
C ALA A 248 10.30 -7.01 17.47
N CYS A 249 10.18 -8.09 18.25
CA CYS A 249 9.17 -8.22 19.30
C CYS A 249 9.35 -7.15 20.39
N GLU A 250 10.58 -6.89 20.84
CA GLU A 250 10.86 -5.83 21.82
C GLU A 250 10.57 -4.42 21.25
N VAL A 251 10.88 -4.19 19.96
CA VAL A 251 10.44 -2.98 19.24
C VAL A 251 8.92 -2.87 19.20
N MET A 252 8.23 -3.98 18.93
CA MET A 252 6.77 -4.05 18.88
C MET A 252 6.15 -3.64 20.22
N GLU A 253 6.65 -4.22 21.31
CA GLU A 253 6.23 -3.90 22.69
C GLU A 253 6.39 -2.40 22.97
N ALA A 254 7.54 -1.81 22.64
CA ALA A 254 7.81 -0.39 22.82
C ALA A 254 6.89 0.50 21.96
N CYS A 255 6.59 0.09 20.72
CA CYS A 255 5.68 0.81 19.83
C CYS A 255 4.24 0.77 20.34
N ILE A 256 3.78 -0.37 20.84
CA ILE A 256 2.45 -0.53 21.46
C ILE A 256 2.33 0.39 22.68
N ALA A 257 3.33 0.41 23.56
CA ALA A 257 3.36 1.31 24.71
C ALA A 257 3.32 2.80 24.29
N GLY A 258 3.94 3.14 23.16
CA GLY A 258 3.91 4.46 22.53
C GLY A 258 2.60 4.82 21.84
N GLY A 259 1.61 3.92 21.79
CA GLY A 259 0.33 4.14 21.09
C GLY A 259 0.45 4.08 19.56
N MET A 260 1.53 3.52 19.02
CA MET A 260 1.73 3.39 17.57
C MET A 260 1.01 2.15 17.03
N PRO A 261 0.19 2.26 15.96
CA PRO A 261 -0.35 1.10 15.27
C PRO A 261 0.76 0.18 14.77
N VAL A 262 0.55 -1.14 14.80
CA VAL A 262 1.55 -2.13 14.40
C VAL A 262 1.07 -2.94 13.20
N LEU A 263 1.95 -3.15 12.23
CA LEU A 263 1.76 -4.08 11.13
C LEU A 263 2.51 -5.37 11.47
N LEU A 264 1.74 -6.44 11.68
CA LEU A 264 2.26 -7.77 12.04
C LEU A 264 2.68 -8.50 10.77
N LEU A 265 3.97 -8.47 10.46
CA LEU A 265 4.50 -8.92 9.17
C LEU A 265 5.09 -10.34 9.26
N SER A 266 4.50 -11.26 8.50
CA SER A 266 5.00 -12.62 8.27
C SER A 266 5.42 -12.79 6.81
N ALA A 267 6.73 -12.68 6.52
CA ALA A 267 7.28 -12.70 5.16
C ALA A 267 8.00 -14.00 4.81
N GLY A 268 7.26 -15.10 4.75
CA GLY A 268 7.81 -16.41 4.35
C GLY A 268 7.95 -16.53 2.84
N MET A 269 9.07 -17.07 2.35
CA MET A 269 9.25 -17.38 0.93
C MET A 269 8.75 -18.80 0.65
N ALA A 270 7.73 -18.93 -0.20
CA ALA A 270 7.14 -20.20 -0.58
C ALA A 270 8.18 -21.09 -1.27
N GLY A 271 8.50 -22.23 -0.64
CA GLY A 271 9.51 -23.17 -1.10
C GLY A 271 10.89 -22.99 -0.47
N ALA A 272 11.07 -21.99 0.40
CA ALA A 272 12.30 -21.79 1.18
C ALA A 272 11.98 -21.71 2.68
N THR A 273 11.39 -20.61 3.14
CA THR A 273 11.05 -20.35 4.56
C THR A 273 9.56 -20.49 4.86
N ALA A 274 8.78 -20.88 3.86
CA ALA A 274 7.39 -21.36 3.97
C ALA A 274 7.20 -22.56 3.03
N PRO A 275 6.12 -23.36 3.18
CA PRO A 275 5.82 -24.45 2.26
C PRO A 275 5.76 -23.98 0.80
N SER A 276 6.17 -24.83 -0.13
CA SER A 276 6.15 -24.52 -1.57
C SER A 276 4.75 -24.42 -2.18
N THR A 277 3.73 -24.95 -1.49
CA THR A 277 2.34 -24.86 -1.94
C THR A 277 1.73 -23.53 -1.52
N ILE A 278 0.96 -22.90 -2.42
CA ILE A 278 0.28 -21.62 -2.15
C ILE A 278 -0.56 -21.69 -0.86
N ALA A 279 -1.39 -22.72 -0.72
CA ALA A 279 -2.22 -22.90 0.48
C ALA A 279 -1.39 -23.12 1.75
N GLY A 280 -0.26 -23.82 1.66
CA GLY A 280 0.64 -24.05 2.79
C GLY A 280 1.34 -22.77 3.24
N ALA A 281 1.80 -21.94 2.29
CA ALA A 281 2.37 -20.63 2.57
C ALA A 281 1.36 -19.69 3.23
N ILE A 282 0.11 -19.64 2.73
CA ILE A 282 -0.99 -18.87 3.36
C ILE A 282 -1.28 -19.38 4.77
N THR A 283 -1.31 -20.71 4.97
CA THR A 283 -1.56 -21.34 6.28
C THR A 283 -0.49 -20.94 7.30
N GLN A 284 0.79 -21.05 6.93
CA GLN A 284 1.88 -20.66 7.82
C GLN A 284 1.82 -19.16 8.15
N ALA A 285 1.66 -18.30 7.14
CA ALA A 285 1.59 -16.86 7.37
C ALA A 285 0.39 -16.48 8.26
N THR A 286 -0.75 -17.16 8.07
CA THR A 286 -1.93 -16.98 8.92
C THR A 286 -1.65 -17.41 10.36
N ALA A 287 -0.99 -18.55 10.58
CA ALA A 287 -0.61 -19.01 11.91
C ALA A 287 0.32 -18.00 12.60
N GLU A 288 1.40 -17.58 11.92
CA GLU A 288 2.35 -16.61 12.46
C GLU A 288 1.67 -15.29 12.84
N CYS A 289 0.84 -14.73 11.96
CA CYS A 289 0.09 -13.49 12.24
C CYS A 289 -0.95 -13.66 13.35
N LEU A 290 -1.60 -14.82 13.51
CA LEU A 290 -2.49 -15.11 14.63
C LEU A 290 -1.72 -15.14 15.97
N ALA A 291 -0.50 -15.69 16.00
CA ALA A 291 0.37 -15.60 17.18
C ALA A 291 0.72 -14.15 17.51
N GLY A 292 1.04 -13.35 16.49
CA GLY A 292 1.24 -11.90 16.65
C GLY A 292 0.02 -11.19 17.22
N LEU A 293 -1.18 -11.53 16.73
CA LEU A 293 -2.44 -10.95 17.22
C LEU A 293 -2.69 -11.30 18.69
N VAL A 294 -2.41 -12.54 19.10
CA VAL A 294 -2.46 -12.94 20.52
C VAL A 294 -1.47 -12.11 21.34
N TYR A 295 -0.23 -11.97 20.86
CA TYR A 295 0.80 -11.20 21.55
C TYR A 295 0.41 -9.73 21.74
N VAL A 296 -0.06 -9.06 20.68
CA VAL A 296 -0.56 -7.69 20.75
C VAL A 296 -1.68 -7.55 21.76
N ASN A 297 -2.67 -8.45 21.73
CA ASN A 297 -3.81 -8.39 22.66
C ASN A 297 -3.44 -8.78 24.10
N ALA A 298 -2.39 -9.56 24.31
CA ALA A 298 -1.85 -9.84 25.63
C ALA A 298 -1.16 -8.60 26.24
N ILE A 299 -0.54 -7.75 25.42
CA ILE A 299 0.06 -6.48 25.86
C ILE A 299 -1.04 -5.42 26.08
N ALA A 300 -1.89 -5.22 25.07
CA ALA A 300 -2.91 -4.19 25.04
C ALA A 300 -4.13 -4.69 24.22
N PRO A 301 -5.19 -5.20 24.89
CA PRO A 301 -6.39 -5.66 24.20
C PRO A 301 -6.99 -4.59 23.28
N GLY A 302 -7.28 -4.96 22.04
CA GLY A 302 -7.84 -4.04 21.04
C GLY A 302 -6.86 -3.00 20.48
N HIS A 303 -5.56 -3.12 20.74
CA HIS A 303 -4.56 -2.24 20.12
C HIS A 303 -4.63 -2.32 18.59
N PRO A 304 -4.52 -1.18 17.85
CA PRO A 304 -4.56 -1.19 16.39
C PRO A 304 -3.45 -2.04 15.79
N ALA A 305 -3.83 -3.17 15.18
CA ALA A 305 -2.92 -4.10 14.52
C ALA A 305 -3.42 -4.46 13.12
N ILE A 306 -2.54 -4.37 12.14
CA ILE A 306 -2.80 -4.79 10.76
C ILE A 306 -2.27 -6.21 10.60
N PHE A 307 -3.14 -7.11 10.14
CA PHE A 307 -2.83 -8.53 9.94
C PHE A 307 -2.03 -8.74 8.63
N GLY A 308 -0.70 -8.67 8.72
CA GLY A 308 0.23 -8.58 7.59
C GLY A 308 0.74 -9.94 7.10
N THR A 309 -0.13 -10.77 6.53
CA THR A 309 0.32 -12.03 5.90
C THR A 309 1.00 -11.75 4.56
N TRP A 310 2.30 -11.96 4.49
CA TRP A 310 3.14 -11.48 3.38
C TRP A 310 3.98 -12.57 2.70
N PRO A 311 3.40 -13.74 2.35
CA PRO A 311 4.18 -14.76 1.69
C PRO A 311 4.65 -14.29 0.30
N PHE A 312 5.92 -14.56 -0.01
CA PHE A 312 6.53 -14.26 -1.30
C PHE A 312 6.77 -15.52 -2.12
N GLY A 313 6.68 -15.38 -3.44
CA GLY A 313 7.07 -16.41 -4.40
C GLY A 313 8.59 -16.58 -4.51
N LEU A 314 9.00 -17.69 -5.13
CA LEU A 314 10.39 -18.05 -5.38
C LEU A 314 10.49 -18.69 -6.77
N ASP A 315 11.48 -18.30 -7.58
CA ASP A 315 11.86 -19.05 -8.76
C ASP A 315 12.75 -20.22 -8.35
N LEU A 316 12.15 -21.41 -8.22
CA LEU A 316 12.83 -22.64 -7.79
C LEU A 316 13.99 -23.06 -8.71
N ARG A 317 14.09 -22.54 -9.93
CA ARG A 317 15.22 -22.85 -10.84
C ARG A 317 16.49 -22.12 -10.44
N THR A 318 16.35 -20.93 -9.84
CA THR A 318 17.46 -20.04 -9.50
C THR A 318 17.61 -19.84 -7.99
N GLY A 319 16.57 -20.12 -7.21
CA GLY A 319 16.48 -19.80 -5.80
C GLY A 319 16.28 -18.31 -5.52
N ALA A 320 15.99 -17.50 -6.54
CA ALA A 320 15.72 -16.08 -6.37
C ALA A 320 14.27 -15.84 -5.96
N MET A 321 14.03 -14.83 -5.13
CA MET A 321 12.66 -14.37 -4.84
C MET A 321 11.99 -13.91 -6.13
N SER A 322 10.70 -14.22 -6.29
CA SER A 322 9.89 -13.78 -7.43
C SER A 322 8.57 -13.22 -6.92
N VAL A 323 8.28 -11.98 -7.31
CA VAL A 323 7.09 -11.23 -6.86
C VAL A 323 6.19 -10.82 -8.02
N GLY A 324 6.66 -10.96 -9.25
CA GLY A 324 5.96 -10.55 -10.47
C GLY A 324 5.12 -11.67 -11.11
N SER A 325 4.62 -12.63 -10.35
CA SER A 325 3.98 -13.83 -10.90
C SER A 325 2.48 -13.91 -10.63
N GLY A 326 1.76 -14.75 -11.39
CA GLY A 326 0.35 -15.03 -11.13
C GLY A 326 0.15 -15.80 -9.81
N GLU A 327 1.13 -16.62 -9.43
CA GLU A 327 1.18 -17.30 -8.14
C GLU A 327 1.29 -16.29 -6.99
N GLN A 328 2.10 -15.23 -7.13
CA GLN A 328 2.14 -14.14 -6.15
C GLN A 328 0.79 -13.43 -6.05
N ALA A 329 0.14 -13.17 -7.19
CA ALA A 329 -1.18 -12.55 -7.19
C ALA A 329 -2.25 -13.43 -6.48
N LEU A 330 -2.21 -14.75 -6.68
CA LEU A 330 -3.05 -15.71 -5.96
C LEU A 330 -2.72 -15.81 -4.47
N LEU A 331 -1.44 -15.78 -4.10
CA LEU A 331 -0.99 -15.75 -2.70
C LEU A 331 -1.61 -14.55 -1.97
N SER A 332 -1.45 -13.35 -2.51
CA SER A 332 -2.00 -12.12 -1.93
C SER A 332 -3.53 -12.11 -1.88
N SER A 333 -4.20 -12.59 -2.93
CA SER A 333 -5.66 -12.73 -2.94
C SER A 333 -6.19 -13.73 -1.91
N GLY A 334 -5.50 -14.87 -1.72
CA GLY A 334 -5.86 -15.86 -0.70
C GLY A 334 -5.65 -15.33 0.71
N CYS A 335 -4.56 -14.60 0.94
CA CYS A 335 -4.30 -13.85 2.17
C CYS A 335 -5.43 -12.85 2.48
N ALA A 336 -5.81 -12.01 1.50
CA ALA A 336 -6.92 -11.06 1.65
C ALA A 336 -8.24 -11.74 2.04
N GLN A 337 -8.53 -12.91 1.46
CA GLN A 337 -9.72 -13.68 1.81
C GLN A 337 -9.67 -14.21 3.25
N MET A 338 -8.48 -14.57 3.77
CA MET A 338 -8.31 -14.91 5.19
C MET A 338 -8.50 -13.68 6.10
N HIS A 339 -8.06 -12.49 5.68
CA HIS A 339 -8.30 -11.25 6.43
C HIS A 339 -9.80 -10.99 6.60
N ALA A 340 -10.54 -11.10 5.49
CA ALA A 340 -12.00 -10.98 5.48
C ALA A 340 -12.69 -12.05 6.33
N PHE A 341 -12.18 -13.28 6.36
CA PHE A 341 -12.69 -14.37 7.20
C PHE A 341 -12.62 -14.02 8.70
N TYR A 342 -11.52 -13.45 9.16
CA TYR A 342 -11.40 -12.99 10.56
C TYR A 342 -12.08 -11.63 10.83
N GLY A 343 -12.45 -10.91 9.77
CA GLY A 343 -12.95 -9.55 9.84
C GLY A 343 -11.89 -8.56 10.35
N LEU A 344 -10.61 -8.85 10.09
CA LEU A 344 -9.48 -8.03 10.55
C LEU A 344 -8.95 -7.18 9.38
N PRO A 345 -8.50 -5.94 9.65
CA PRO A 345 -7.78 -5.16 8.66
C PRO A 345 -6.46 -5.87 8.34
N GLY A 346 -6.20 -6.12 7.07
CA GLY A 346 -5.03 -6.88 6.67
C GLY A 346 -4.27 -6.24 5.52
N GLY A 347 -3.05 -6.73 5.33
CA GLY A 347 -2.19 -6.25 4.27
C GLY A 347 -1.23 -7.33 3.77
N ALA A 348 -0.84 -7.18 2.51
CA ALA A 348 0.05 -8.10 1.80
C ALA A 348 0.69 -7.38 0.60
N ALA A 349 1.69 -8.01 0.00
CA ALA A 349 2.33 -7.51 -1.22
C ALA A 349 1.36 -7.47 -2.40
N GLY A 350 1.49 -6.46 -3.25
CA GLY A 350 0.91 -6.40 -4.58
C GLY A 350 1.56 -5.28 -5.37
N GLY A 351 1.77 -5.44 -6.68
CA GLY A 351 2.32 -4.37 -7.50
C GLY A 351 3.84 -4.21 -7.51
N ALA A 352 4.60 -5.15 -6.93
CA ALA A 352 6.03 -5.27 -7.15
C ALA A 352 6.34 -6.00 -8.47
N SER A 353 7.53 -5.79 -9.03
CA SER A 353 7.98 -6.45 -10.25
C SER A 353 9.37 -7.08 -10.11
N ASP A 354 9.58 -8.17 -10.84
CA ASP A 354 10.88 -8.82 -11.03
C ASP A 354 11.69 -8.13 -12.16
N SER A 355 11.05 -7.22 -12.92
CA SER A 355 11.69 -6.42 -13.97
C SER A 355 12.69 -5.42 -13.39
N LYS A 356 13.75 -5.16 -14.16
CA LYS A 356 14.89 -4.31 -13.77
C LYS A 356 14.63 -2.85 -14.09
N MET A 357 13.69 -2.56 -14.99
CA MET A 357 13.42 -1.24 -15.56
C MET A 357 11.91 -1.02 -15.73
N PRO A 358 11.44 0.23 -15.93
CA PRO A 358 10.05 0.54 -16.25
C PRO A 358 9.66 0.10 -17.68
N ASP A 359 9.61 -1.21 -17.91
CA ASP A 359 9.34 -1.81 -19.22
C ASP A 359 7.99 -2.55 -19.29
N MET A 360 7.77 -3.29 -20.38
CA MET A 360 6.54 -4.08 -20.55
C MET A 360 6.39 -5.14 -19.46
N GLN A 361 7.49 -5.74 -19.00
CA GLN A 361 7.48 -6.70 -17.91
C GLN A 361 7.07 -6.03 -16.60
N ALA A 362 7.56 -4.83 -16.28
CA ALA A 362 7.06 -4.11 -15.13
C ALA A 362 5.54 -3.84 -15.23
N GLY A 363 5.08 -3.40 -16.42
CA GLY A 363 3.67 -3.10 -16.65
C GLY A 363 2.71 -4.24 -16.35
N TRP A 364 2.96 -5.45 -16.89
CA TRP A 364 2.00 -6.56 -16.75
C TRP A 364 2.02 -7.22 -15.35
N GLU A 365 3.15 -7.20 -14.63
CA GLU A 365 3.37 -7.90 -13.35
C GLU A 365 2.71 -7.07 -12.24
N GLN A 366 2.98 -5.77 -12.28
CA GLN A 366 2.36 -4.82 -11.35
C GLN A 366 0.84 -4.77 -11.55
N MET A 367 0.36 -4.74 -12.80
CA MET A 367 -1.08 -4.69 -13.07
C MET A 367 -1.81 -5.97 -12.63
N CYS A 368 -1.24 -7.15 -12.92
CA CYS A 368 -1.85 -8.43 -12.55
C CYS A 368 -2.08 -8.52 -11.04
N SER A 369 -1.04 -8.29 -10.25
CA SER A 369 -1.10 -8.38 -8.79
C SER A 369 -1.95 -7.26 -8.18
N ASN A 370 -1.85 -6.01 -8.64
CA ASN A 370 -2.66 -4.91 -8.12
C ASN A 370 -4.17 -5.09 -8.36
N VAL A 371 -4.57 -5.58 -9.54
CA VAL A 371 -5.98 -5.87 -9.83
C VAL A 371 -6.50 -6.99 -8.95
N MET A 372 -5.76 -8.10 -8.83
CA MET A 372 -6.19 -9.25 -8.04
C MET A 372 -6.27 -8.91 -6.54
N ALA A 373 -5.29 -8.19 -5.99
CA ALA A 373 -5.30 -7.72 -4.62
C ALA A 373 -6.52 -6.83 -4.32
N GLY A 374 -6.80 -5.85 -5.19
CA GLY A 374 -7.95 -4.96 -5.02
C GLY A 374 -9.29 -5.69 -5.15
N LEU A 375 -9.45 -6.56 -6.16
CA LEU A 375 -10.68 -7.32 -6.33
C LEU A 375 -10.95 -8.28 -5.17
N SER A 376 -9.90 -8.78 -4.51
CA SER A 376 -10.00 -9.61 -3.30
C SER A 376 -10.26 -8.81 -2.02
N GLY A 377 -10.25 -7.48 -2.06
CA GLY A 377 -10.58 -6.65 -0.91
C GLY A 377 -9.43 -6.51 0.10
N LEU A 378 -8.18 -6.67 -0.34
CA LEU A 378 -7.01 -6.44 0.51
C LEU A 378 -6.99 -4.98 1.00
N ASN A 379 -7.04 -4.76 2.32
CA ASN A 379 -7.19 -3.40 2.84
C ASN A 379 -5.97 -2.53 2.53
N MET A 380 -4.76 -3.07 2.74
CA MET A 380 -3.50 -2.42 2.42
C MET A 380 -2.72 -3.22 1.40
N VAL A 381 -2.71 -2.73 0.16
CA VAL A 381 -1.87 -3.27 -0.93
C VAL A 381 -0.52 -2.58 -0.87
N TYR A 382 0.48 -3.31 -0.37
CA TYR A 382 1.84 -2.82 -0.21
C TYR A 382 2.69 -3.11 -1.44
N GLU A 383 3.76 -2.34 -1.64
CA GLU A 383 4.61 -2.37 -2.84
C GLU A 383 3.88 -2.03 -4.15
N ALA A 384 2.67 -1.45 -4.07
CA ALA A 384 1.76 -1.22 -5.19
C ALA A 384 2.36 -0.36 -6.31
N ALA A 385 3.36 0.44 -5.98
CA ALA A 385 3.95 1.43 -6.85
C ALA A 385 5.47 1.52 -6.68
N GLY A 386 6.18 1.61 -7.81
CA GLY A 386 7.60 1.95 -7.87
C GLY A 386 8.59 0.83 -7.56
N MET A 387 8.15 -0.37 -7.16
CA MET A 387 9.05 -1.45 -6.71
C MET A 387 9.49 -2.40 -7.83
N HIS A 388 10.80 -2.63 -7.93
CA HIS A 388 11.48 -3.38 -9.00
C HIS A 388 12.48 -4.40 -8.46
N SER A 389 12.95 -5.26 -9.36
CA SER A 389 14.00 -6.27 -9.10
C SER A 389 13.76 -7.08 -7.83
N SER A 390 12.52 -7.54 -7.63
CA SER A 390 12.18 -8.40 -6.49
C SER A 390 12.58 -7.73 -5.17
N LEU A 391 12.11 -6.50 -4.96
CA LEU A 391 12.35 -5.65 -3.78
C LEU A 391 13.76 -5.04 -3.67
N LEU A 392 14.62 -5.18 -4.67
CA LEU A 392 15.99 -4.63 -4.61
C LEU A 392 16.13 -3.22 -5.20
N GLY A 393 15.14 -2.73 -5.95
CA GLY A 393 15.21 -1.41 -6.59
C GLY A 393 13.91 -0.63 -6.47
N PHE A 394 14.00 0.67 -6.21
CA PHE A 394 12.87 1.59 -6.29
C PHE A 394 13.04 2.57 -7.46
N CYS A 395 11.96 2.81 -8.21
CA CYS A 395 11.96 3.66 -9.41
C CYS A 395 10.94 4.78 -9.25
N HIS A 396 11.40 6.04 -9.21
CA HIS A 396 10.52 7.20 -9.09
C HIS A 396 9.61 7.38 -10.31
N GLU A 397 10.12 7.10 -11.51
CA GLU A 397 9.34 7.14 -12.75
C GLU A 397 8.23 6.09 -12.72
N SER A 398 8.53 4.86 -12.27
CA SER A 398 7.52 3.82 -12.09
C SER A 398 6.51 4.22 -11.02
N LEU A 399 6.92 4.84 -9.91
CA LEU A 399 5.99 5.34 -8.89
C LEU A 399 4.94 6.29 -9.51
N ILE A 400 5.36 7.20 -10.39
CA ILE A 400 4.46 8.12 -11.12
C ILE A 400 3.55 7.34 -12.08
N LEU A 401 4.10 6.41 -12.86
CA LEU A 401 3.33 5.61 -13.81
C LEU A 401 2.33 4.67 -13.11
N SER A 402 2.68 4.15 -11.93
CA SER A 402 1.82 3.31 -11.12
C SER A 402 0.55 4.04 -10.68
N ASN A 403 0.54 5.38 -10.62
CA ASN A 403 -0.68 6.14 -10.35
C ASN A 403 -1.76 5.90 -11.41
N ASP A 404 -1.40 5.84 -12.70
CA ASP A 404 -2.33 5.51 -13.78
C ASP A 404 -2.77 4.05 -13.69
N LEU A 405 -1.82 3.14 -13.45
CA LEU A 405 -2.03 1.69 -13.35
C LEU A 405 -2.99 1.35 -12.21
N ILE A 406 -2.72 1.85 -11.00
CA ILE A 406 -3.59 1.67 -9.83
C ILE A 406 -4.96 2.32 -10.06
N GLY A 407 -5.01 3.45 -10.79
CA GLY A 407 -6.28 4.03 -11.19
C GLY A 407 -7.14 3.07 -12.03
N GLN A 408 -6.53 2.31 -12.93
CA GLN A 408 -7.23 1.26 -13.68
C GLN A 408 -7.61 0.07 -12.77
N ALA A 409 -6.73 -0.35 -11.87
CA ALA A 409 -7.03 -1.42 -10.91
C ALA A 409 -8.24 -1.06 -10.03
N MET A 410 -8.29 0.16 -9.49
CA MET A 410 -9.44 0.66 -8.72
C MET A 410 -10.71 0.78 -9.55
N ARG A 411 -10.60 1.05 -10.86
CA ARG A 411 -11.76 1.02 -11.74
C ARG A 411 -12.33 -0.41 -11.88
N CYS A 412 -11.49 -1.43 -11.88
CA CYS A 412 -11.92 -2.82 -11.82
C CYS A 412 -12.61 -3.12 -10.47
N VAL A 413 -12.07 -2.63 -9.35
CA VAL A 413 -12.68 -2.79 -8.01
C VAL A 413 -14.11 -2.23 -7.95
N ARG A 414 -14.37 -1.06 -8.56
CA ARG A 414 -15.73 -0.50 -8.65
C ARG A 414 -16.76 -1.46 -9.27
N GLY A 415 -16.33 -2.28 -10.21
CA GLY A 415 -17.21 -3.17 -10.96
C GLY A 415 -18.15 -2.43 -11.92
N ILE A 416 -19.36 -2.97 -12.10
CA ILE A 416 -20.38 -2.47 -13.02
C ILE A 416 -21.62 -2.09 -12.21
N GLU A 417 -22.11 -0.87 -12.40
CA GLU A 417 -23.37 -0.39 -11.83
C GLU A 417 -24.52 -0.76 -12.77
N VAL A 418 -25.51 -1.51 -12.27
CA VAL A 418 -26.68 -1.95 -13.04
C VAL A 418 -27.94 -1.41 -12.39
N ASN A 419 -28.61 -0.50 -13.09
CA ASN A 419 -29.90 0.07 -12.74
C ASN A 419 -30.62 0.58 -14.01
N ASP A 420 -31.85 1.08 -13.86
CA ASP A 420 -32.66 1.55 -15.00
C ASP A 420 -31.96 2.66 -15.81
N GLU A 421 -31.20 3.53 -15.14
CA GLU A 421 -30.43 4.60 -15.79
C GLU A 421 -29.25 4.03 -16.60
N THR A 422 -28.45 3.12 -16.02
CA THR A 422 -27.25 2.57 -16.68
C THR A 422 -27.55 1.56 -17.77
N LEU A 423 -28.73 0.93 -17.73
CA LEU A 423 -29.24 0.11 -18.84
C LEU A 423 -29.63 0.96 -20.06
N ALA A 424 -30.03 2.21 -19.83
CA ALA A 424 -30.24 3.24 -20.86
C ALA A 424 -31.15 2.82 -22.03
N LEU A 425 -32.18 2.00 -21.77
CA LEU A 425 -33.07 1.44 -22.82
C LEU A 425 -33.77 2.54 -23.64
N ASP A 426 -34.20 3.63 -22.98
CA ASP A 426 -34.82 4.77 -23.66
C ASP A 426 -33.83 5.48 -24.61
N GLN A 427 -32.57 5.60 -24.19
CA GLN A 427 -31.53 6.17 -25.04
C GLN A 427 -31.22 5.25 -26.23
N ILE A 428 -31.16 3.94 -26.00
CA ILE A 428 -30.97 2.95 -27.07
C ILE A 428 -32.12 3.06 -28.08
N ALA A 429 -33.36 3.09 -27.62
CA ALA A 429 -34.54 3.28 -28.45
C ALA A 429 -34.48 4.58 -29.26
N SER A 430 -34.17 5.70 -28.60
CA SER A 430 -34.07 7.03 -29.21
C SER A 430 -33.01 7.09 -30.32
N VAL A 431 -31.81 6.55 -30.06
CA VAL A 431 -30.71 6.57 -31.03
C VAL A 431 -30.97 5.62 -32.20
N CYS A 432 -31.55 4.44 -31.96
CA CYS A 432 -31.73 3.40 -32.97
C CYS A 432 -33.00 3.55 -33.84
N MET A 433 -34.11 4.03 -33.28
CA MET A 433 -35.41 4.09 -33.99
C MET A 433 -35.69 5.43 -34.69
N GLY A 434 -34.74 6.36 -34.66
CA GLY A 434 -34.89 7.67 -35.33
C GLY A 434 -33.76 8.67 -35.08
N GLY A 435 -32.71 8.28 -34.36
CA GLY A 435 -31.58 9.13 -34.01
C GLY A 435 -30.39 9.02 -34.99
N PRO A 436 -29.24 9.60 -34.63
CA PRO A 436 -28.07 9.72 -35.50
C PRO A 436 -27.30 8.39 -35.69
N GLY A 437 -27.77 7.28 -35.13
CA GLY A 437 -27.09 5.98 -35.18
C GLY A 437 -25.81 5.88 -34.33
N HIS A 438 -25.54 6.85 -33.46
CA HIS A 438 -24.41 6.85 -32.53
C HIS A 438 -24.70 7.65 -31.24
N TYR A 439 -23.96 7.39 -30.16
CA TYR A 439 -24.21 7.98 -28.84
C TYR A 439 -23.36 9.22 -28.50
N LEU A 440 -22.32 9.53 -29.30
CA LEU A 440 -21.30 10.56 -29.00
C LEU A 440 -21.84 11.94 -28.61
N GLY A 441 -22.99 12.36 -29.16
CA GLY A 441 -23.58 13.66 -28.90
C GLY A 441 -24.70 13.67 -27.86
N THR A 442 -25.00 12.51 -27.26
CA THR A 442 -26.09 12.39 -26.29
C THR A 442 -25.70 13.01 -24.95
N GLU A 443 -26.69 13.55 -24.23
CA GLU A 443 -26.47 14.14 -22.91
C GLU A 443 -25.89 13.11 -21.93
N GLN A 444 -26.43 11.89 -21.91
CA GLN A 444 -25.94 10.83 -21.03
C GLN A 444 -24.48 10.45 -21.33
N THR A 445 -24.08 10.34 -22.62
CA THR A 445 -22.66 10.07 -22.94
C THR A 445 -21.77 11.19 -22.43
N LEU A 446 -22.13 12.45 -22.69
CA LEU A 446 -21.33 13.60 -22.28
C LEU A 446 -21.26 13.78 -20.76
N GLY A 447 -22.36 13.55 -20.04
CA GLY A 447 -22.45 13.67 -18.59
C GLY A 447 -21.74 12.55 -17.84
N ARG A 448 -21.63 11.36 -18.44
CA ARG A 448 -21.00 10.19 -17.82
C ARG A 448 -19.52 10.04 -18.12
N MET A 449 -18.96 10.80 -19.07
CA MET A 449 -17.55 10.71 -19.47
C MET A 449 -16.60 10.68 -18.28
N GLU A 450 -16.75 11.63 -17.36
CA GLU A 450 -15.84 11.79 -16.22
C GLU A 450 -16.28 11.00 -14.98
N ILE A 451 -17.52 10.52 -14.95
CA ILE A 451 -18.08 9.72 -13.85
C ILE A 451 -17.75 8.23 -14.03
N ASP A 452 -17.77 7.72 -15.26
CA ASP A 452 -17.64 6.28 -15.52
C ASP A 452 -16.21 5.85 -15.91
N HIS A 453 -15.43 6.76 -16.51
CA HIS A 453 -14.15 6.43 -17.09
C HIS A 453 -12.98 7.00 -16.28
N VAL A 454 -11.95 6.18 -16.10
CA VAL A 454 -10.63 6.64 -15.62
C VAL A 454 -9.77 6.97 -16.83
N TYR A 455 -9.44 8.25 -16.96
CA TYR A 455 -8.53 8.75 -17.98
C TYR A 455 -7.09 8.71 -17.44
N PRO A 456 -6.16 8.03 -18.12
CA PRO A 456 -4.76 8.02 -17.72
C PRO A 456 -4.14 9.41 -17.92
N ALA A 457 -3.26 9.83 -17.02
CA ALA A 457 -2.47 11.04 -17.17
C ALA A 457 -1.33 10.88 -18.21
N PHE A 458 -0.75 9.68 -18.29
CA PHE A 458 0.42 9.38 -19.11
C PHE A 458 0.12 8.44 -20.28
N GLY A 459 -0.76 7.47 -20.06
CA GLY A 459 -1.18 6.49 -21.07
C GLY A 459 -1.70 7.15 -22.35
N ASP A 460 -1.08 6.83 -23.48
CA ASP A 460 -1.41 7.45 -24.76
C ASP A 460 -2.58 6.73 -25.45
N ARG A 461 -3.66 7.48 -25.74
CA ARG A 461 -4.85 7.01 -26.46
C ARG A 461 -5.07 7.76 -27.78
N THR A 462 -4.08 8.53 -28.23
CA THR A 462 -4.16 9.33 -29.44
C THR A 462 -4.09 8.45 -30.69
N SER A 463 -4.61 8.94 -31.82
CA SER A 463 -4.45 8.25 -33.09
C SER A 463 -2.97 8.24 -33.52
N PRO A 464 -2.50 7.29 -34.34
CA PRO A 464 -1.11 7.27 -34.80
C PRO A 464 -0.66 8.56 -35.50
N LYS A 465 -1.58 9.23 -36.21
CA LYS A 465 -1.32 10.53 -36.84
C LYS A 465 -1.09 11.61 -35.78
N GLU A 466 -2.01 11.73 -34.82
CA GLU A 466 -1.92 12.71 -33.73
C GLU A 466 -0.69 12.46 -32.85
N TRP A 467 -0.40 11.20 -32.49
CA TRP A 467 0.83 10.82 -31.78
C TRP A 467 2.09 11.30 -32.52
N SER A 468 2.12 11.14 -33.85
CA SER A 468 3.22 11.63 -34.68
C SER A 468 3.29 13.16 -34.72
N GLU A 469 2.15 13.85 -34.78
CA GLU A 469 2.06 15.32 -34.75
C GLU A 469 2.48 15.90 -33.38
N LEU A 470 2.26 15.16 -32.30
CA LEU A 470 2.70 15.47 -30.93
C LEU A 470 4.18 15.11 -30.66
N GLY A 471 4.94 14.76 -31.69
CA GLY A 471 6.37 14.48 -31.55
C GLY A 471 6.70 13.09 -31.01
N LYS A 472 5.78 12.12 -31.18
CA LYS A 472 5.98 10.70 -30.82
C LYS A 472 6.37 10.51 -29.35
N PRO A 473 5.58 11.05 -28.42
CA PRO A 473 5.97 11.08 -27.02
C PRO A 473 6.18 9.67 -26.45
N VAL A 474 7.20 9.53 -25.61
CA VAL A 474 7.59 8.27 -24.95
C VAL A 474 7.12 8.29 -23.49
N LEU A 475 6.52 7.19 -23.05
CA LEU A 475 5.86 7.10 -21.74
C LEU A 475 6.80 7.44 -20.58
N VAL A 476 7.98 6.81 -20.55
CA VAL A 476 8.98 6.98 -19.49
C VAL A 476 9.54 8.40 -19.46
N GLU A 477 9.76 9.03 -20.63
CA GLU A 477 10.22 10.43 -20.71
C GLU A 477 9.18 11.41 -20.15
N LYS A 478 7.88 11.15 -20.35
CA LYS A 478 6.84 11.95 -19.68
C LYS A 478 6.88 11.80 -18.16
N ALA A 479 7.14 10.59 -17.66
CA ALA A 479 7.26 10.35 -16.22
C ALA A 479 8.48 11.06 -15.61
N LYS A 480 9.64 11.04 -16.31
CA LYS A 480 10.83 11.81 -15.94
C LYS A 480 10.54 13.31 -15.87
N ALA A 481 9.92 13.87 -16.91
CA ALA A 481 9.53 15.28 -16.91
C ALA A 481 8.57 15.63 -15.76
N ARG A 482 7.61 14.75 -15.45
CA ARG A 482 6.71 14.94 -14.30
C ARG A 482 7.45 14.89 -12.98
N LYS A 483 8.40 13.96 -12.82
CA LYS A 483 9.23 13.86 -11.62
C LYS A 483 9.90 15.21 -11.35
N GLU A 484 10.62 15.75 -12.33
CA GLU A 484 11.28 17.05 -12.19
C GLU A 484 10.30 18.17 -11.84
N GLU A 485 9.14 18.25 -12.51
CA GLU A 485 8.11 19.27 -12.21
C GLU A 485 7.62 19.21 -10.74
N ILE A 486 7.39 18.01 -10.21
CA ILE A 486 7.00 17.80 -8.81
C ILE A 486 8.13 18.23 -7.88
N LEU A 487 9.38 17.83 -8.20
CA LEU A 487 10.53 18.05 -7.33
C LEU A 487 11.06 19.49 -7.37
N GLU A 488 10.79 20.26 -8.42
CA GLU A 488 11.00 21.71 -8.48
C GLU A 488 10.00 22.48 -7.61
N THR A 489 8.80 21.91 -7.40
CA THR A 489 7.75 22.55 -6.60
C THR A 489 7.94 22.28 -5.12
N ARG A 490 7.96 23.35 -4.31
CA ARG A 490 8.14 23.24 -2.86
C ARG A 490 7.02 22.40 -2.22
N SER A 491 7.39 21.37 -1.45
CA SER A 491 6.45 20.46 -0.78
C SER A 491 5.40 21.21 0.05
N THR A 492 4.15 20.75 -0.03
CA THR A 492 3.04 21.25 0.81
C THR A 492 3.04 20.64 2.21
N ALA A 493 3.63 19.45 2.34
CA ALA A 493 3.80 18.74 3.59
C ALA A 493 4.98 19.26 4.42
N ARG A 494 5.84 20.12 3.88
CA ARG A 494 6.99 20.65 4.63
C ARG A 494 6.58 21.20 5.99
N PHE A 495 7.45 21.05 6.98
CA PHE A 495 7.25 21.69 8.27
C PHE A 495 7.32 23.21 8.16
N ASP A 496 6.66 23.90 9.10
CA ASP A 496 6.94 25.30 9.31
C ASP A 496 8.39 25.49 9.80
N VAL A 497 8.90 26.72 9.66
CA VAL A 497 10.30 27.04 9.94
C VAL A 497 10.66 26.83 11.42
N ALA A 498 9.71 26.99 12.34
CA ALA A 498 9.96 26.86 13.77
C ALA A 498 10.09 25.38 14.14
N LEU A 499 9.16 24.54 13.70
CA LEU A 499 9.19 23.10 13.91
C LEU A 499 10.41 22.46 13.25
N ASP A 500 10.72 22.84 12.00
CA ASP A 500 11.90 22.33 11.30
C ASP A 500 13.20 22.62 12.07
N ARG A 501 13.35 23.87 12.54
CA ARG A 501 14.52 24.28 13.34
C ARG A 501 14.59 23.51 14.66
N GLU A 502 13.47 23.32 15.34
CA GLU A 502 13.42 22.54 16.58
C GLU A 502 13.91 21.11 16.35
N LEU A 503 13.35 20.43 15.35
CA LEU A 503 13.72 19.05 15.00
C LEU A 503 15.21 18.94 14.66
N ARG A 504 15.73 19.83 13.80
CA ARG A 504 17.15 19.86 13.41
C ARG A 504 18.10 20.22 14.56
N SER A 505 17.61 20.91 15.59
CA SER A 505 18.42 21.21 16.79
C SER A 505 18.53 20.03 17.75
N ARG A 506 17.55 19.12 17.72
CA ARG A 506 17.45 17.96 18.64
C ARG A 506 17.96 16.67 18.00
N PHE A 507 17.85 16.55 16.69
CA PHE A 507 18.18 15.35 15.93
C PHE A 507 19.12 15.69 14.78
N LYS A 508 20.06 14.79 14.49
CA LYS A 508 20.98 14.95 13.35
C LYS A 508 20.26 14.62 12.05
N ILE A 509 19.74 15.66 11.40
CA ILE A 509 19.03 15.55 10.12
C ILE A 509 20.00 15.71 8.96
N HIS A 510 20.06 14.69 8.09
CA HIS A 510 20.93 14.62 6.91
C HIS A 510 20.29 15.22 5.66
N LEU A 511 18.95 15.35 5.61
CA LEU A 511 18.30 16.05 4.51
C LEU A 511 18.77 17.53 4.46
N PRO A 512 19.28 18.02 3.32
CA PRO A 512 19.68 19.41 3.17
C PRO A 512 18.56 20.40 3.55
N SER A 513 18.94 21.55 4.10
CA SER A 513 18.02 22.61 4.55
C SER A 513 17.43 23.44 3.42
#